data_AF-A0A975CUK2-F1
#
_entry.id   AF-A0A975CUK2-F1
#
_cell.length_a   1.000
_cell.length_b   1.000
_cell.length_c   1.000
_cell.angle_alpha   90.00
_cell.angle_beta   90.00
_cell.angle_gamma   90.00
#
_symmetry.space_group_name_H-M   'P 1'
#
loop_
_entity.id
_entity.type
_entity.pdbx_description
1 polymer ?
#
loop_
_entity_poly.entity_id
_entity_poly.type
_entity_poly.pdbx_seq_one_letter_code
_entity_poly.pdbx_strand_id
1 'polypeptide(L)'
;MKKILFSVAFIAASFTSMAQVGVGTTTPHSSAALEIQSTTKGFLPPRVTLAQLNAIASPAEGLIVYCLDCTTKGLYAYNGLEFIDFINGQSTFKASVDAFVAASTNPAAGGTPTLAELAAIGITGLTGRQTSYEVAIADAAPAPTTFAELQTIVNDVNTAELNAILTASTTPASGGTPSLADLTAVGLTGITAASQAIYEEAIAEASPTPTTLAELQTVINRANTAAINNIVTASTNPAAGGTPSLASLTAVGVTGLTADQTIYEEAIADASPAPTTLAELQVIIDRAIPDAINNIVAASTNPAAGGTPSLADLTAVGVTEANLTQTAYEEAIADAAPAPTTLTELQAIIDAANVASGKDVSTAVVEFTGPNGRVWMDRNLGATQAATSMRDAAALGDLYQWGRRKDGHEKRTSTVTSTQATTANPGHGNFITNAGNWTTFANSDTFWQAGLNDPCPLGYRVPTEAEFTALGATNANDAFTILKLTVSDFRVNTTGALKATTNADGRGASGAYWSSTVTGTSSRSYEFSPGATPGSPDAAKMYNSARAYGLAIRCIKN
;
A
#
# COMPACT_ATOMS: atom_id res chain seq x y z
N MET A 1 -26.80 -63.66 -72.05
CA MET A 1 -27.31 -62.37 -72.56
C MET A 1 -28.59 -61.91 -71.87
N LYS A 2 -29.69 -62.70 -71.79
CA LYS A 2 -30.94 -62.30 -71.11
C LYS A 2 -30.78 -61.82 -69.65
N LYS A 3 -29.93 -62.47 -68.84
CA LYS A 3 -29.67 -62.07 -67.43
C LYS A 3 -28.87 -60.76 -67.32
N ILE A 4 -27.97 -60.49 -68.26
CA ILE A 4 -27.17 -59.24 -68.30
C ILE A 4 -28.05 -58.06 -68.75
N LEU A 5 -28.93 -58.26 -69.74
CA LEU A 5 -29.90 -57.23 -70.13
C LEU A 5 -30.89 -56.89 -69.00
N PHE A 6 -31.34 -57.88 -68.23
CA PHE A 6 -32.24 -57.64 -67.09
C PHE A 6 -31.55 -56.87 -65.95
N SER A 7 -30.28 -57.17 -65.66
CA SER A 7 -29.48 -56.45 -64.68
C SER A 7 -29.16 -55.01 -65.11
N VAL A 8 -28.85 -54.78 -66.39
CA VAL A 8 -28.59 -53.44 -66.93
C VAL A 8 -29.87 -52.59 -66.94
N ALA A 9 -31.03 -53.18 -67.28
CA ALA A 9 -32.32 -52.49 -67.22
C ALA A 9 -32.73 -52.15 -65.77
N PHE A 10 -32.45 -53.04 -64.80
CA PHE A 10 -32.72 -52.78 -63.39
C PHE A 10 -31.81 -51.69 -62.82
N ILE A 11 -30.52 -51.67 -63.20
CA ILE A 11 -29.56 -50.62 -62.80
C ILE A 11 -29.91 -49.26 -63.45
N ALA A 12 -30.32 -49.23 -64.72
CA ALA A 12 -30.71 -47.99 -65.41
C ALA A 12 -32.01 -47.38 -64.86
N ALA A 13 -32.97 -48.21 -64.42
CA ALA A 13 -34.19 -47.74 -63.76
C ALA A 13 -33.92 -47.12 -62.37
N SER A 14 -32.89 -47.59 -61.66
CA SER A 14 -32.46 -47.05 -60.36
C SER A 14 -31.90 -45.62 -60.42
N PHE A 15 -31.49 -45.13 -61.60
CA PHE A 15 -30.98 -43.77 -61.79
C PHE A 15 -32.07 -42.73 -62.10
N THR A 16 -33.36 -43.12 -62.07
CA THR A 16 -34.49 -42.22 -62.38
C THR A 16 -35.37 -41.87 -61.16
N SER A 17 -34.95 -42.22 -59.94
CA SER A 17 -35.66 -41.77 -58.74
C SER A 17 -35.49 -40.27 -58.56
N MET A 18 -36.58 -39.51 -58.69
CA MET A 18 -36.60 -38.07 -58.39
C MET A 18 -36.13 -37.85 -56.95
N ALA A 19 -35.08 -37.05 -56.74
CA ALA A 19 -34.57 -36.70 -55.40
C ALA A 19 -35.47 -35.69 -54.65
N GLN A 20 -36.63 -35.37 -55.21
CA GLN A 20 -37.59 -34.43 -54.65
C GLN A 20 -38.49 -35.15 -53.64
N VAL A 21 -38.73 -34.51 -52.50
CA VAL A 21 -39.62 -35.05 -51.46
C VAL A 21 -41.01 -34.45 -51.67
N GLY A 22 -41.98 -35.28 -52.03
CA GLY A 22 -43.40 -34.91 -52.08
C GLY A 22 -44.14 -35.43 -50.86
N VAL A 23 -44.89 -34.57 -50.17
CA VAL A 23 -45.82 -34.97 -49.11
C VAL A 23 -47.23 -34.64 -49.56
N GLY A 24 -48.04 -35.66 -49.84
CA GLY A 24 -49.41 -35.48 -50.36
C GLY A 24 -49.51 -35.24 -51.87
N THR A 25 -48.37 -35.24 -52.59
CA THR A 25 -48.30 -35.26 -54.07
C THR A 25 -47.28 -36.31 -54.53
N THR A 26 -47.60 -37.03 -55.62
CA THR A 26 -46.67 -37.96 -56.29
C THR A 26 -45.92 -37.30 -57.44
N THR A 27 -46.26 -36.04 -57.77
CA THR A 27 -45.64 -35.25 -58.83
C THR A 27 -45.27 -33.88 -58.26
N PRO A 28 -44.23 -33.78 -57.40
CA PRO A 28 -43.73 -32.49 -56.96
C PRO A 28 -43.37 -31.60 -58.15
N HIS A 29 -43.54 -30.29 -58.00
CA HIS A 29 -43.14 -29.31 -58.98
C HIS A 29 -41.63 -29.44 -59.26
N SER A 30 -41.23 -29.28 -60.53
CA SER A 30 -39.83 -29.49 -60.95
C SER A 30 -38.82 -28.55 -60.29
N SER A 31 -39.28 -27.41 -59.77
CA SER A 31 -38.44 -26.46 -59.02
C SER A 31 -38.38 -26.74 -57.51
N ALA A 32 -39.13 -27.71 -56.98
CA ALA A 32 -39.22 -27.97 -55.55
C ALA A 32 -38.29 -29.11 -55.13
N ALA A 33 -37.42 -28.89 -54.14
CA ALA A 33 -36.74 -29.98 -53.45
C ALA A 33 -37.68 -30.68 -52.45
N LEU A 34 -38.63 -29.93 -51.87
CA LEU A 34 -39.70 -30.41 -51.00
C LEU A 34 -41.01 -29.71 -51.38
N GLU A 35 -42.07 -30.46 -51.67
CA GLU A 35 -43.44 -29.94 -51.85
C GLU A 35 -44.39 -30.63 -50.88
N ILE A 36 -45.23 -29.83 -50.20
CA ILE A 36 -46.30 -30.33 -49.34
C ILE A 36 -47.63 -29.89 -49.95
N GLN A 37 -48.40 -30.85 -50.46
CA GLN A 37 -49.71 -30.61 -51.04
C GLN A 37 -50.80 -31.20 -50.14
N SER A 38 -51.70 -30.33 -49.66
CA SER A 38 -52.87 -30.74 -48.88
C SER A 38 -53.93 -29.65 -48.94
N THR A 39 -55.20 -30.04 -48.98
CA THR A 39 -56.35 -29.12 -48.89
C THR A 39 -56.96 -29.04 -47.49
N THR A 40 -56.51 -29.89 -46.57
CA THR A 40 -57.09 -30.04 -45.20
C THR A 40 -56.07 -29.94 -44.08
N LYS A 41 -54.76 -29.94 -44.40
CA LYS A 41 -53.64 -29.87 -43.44
C LYS A 41 -52.61 -28.85 -43.93
N GLY A 42 -51.83 -28.27 -43.02
CA GLY A 42 -50.77 -27.32 -43.35
C GLY A 42 -49.40 -27.77 -42.88
N PHE A 43 -48.38 -26.95 -43.17
CA PHE A 43 -47.05 -27.09 -42.57
C PHE A 43 -47.06 -26.50 -41.17
N LEU A 44 -46.68 -27.32 -40.17
CA LEU A 44 -46.54 -26.89 -38.79
C LEU A 44 -45.04 -26.83 -38.46
N PRO A 45 -44.37 -25.67 -38.59
CA PRO A 45 -42.97 -25.54 -38.21
C PRO A 45 -42.77 -25.73 -36.70
N PRO A 46 -41.52 -25.91 -36.23
CA PRO A 46 -41.22 -25.92 -34.81
C PRO A 46 -41.80 -24.69 -34.12
N ARG A 47 -42.55 -24.91 -33.04
CA ARG A 47 -43.18 -23.84 -32.26
C ARG A 47 -42.39 -23.64 -30.97
N VAL A 48 -41.91 -22.43 -30.77
CA VAL A 48 -41.03 -22.06 -29.65
C VAL A 48 -41.59 -20.84 -28.93
N THR A 49 -41.26 -20.69 -27.66
CA THR A 49 -41.36 -19.42 -26.95
C THR A 49 -40.15 -18.53 -27.28
N LEU A 50 -40.21 -17.23 -26.99
CA LEU A 50 -39.09 -16.29 -27.15
C LEU A 50 -37.87 -16.77 -26.35
N ALA A 51 -38.09 -17.26 -25.12
CA ALA A 51 -37.03 -17.84 -24.30
C ALA A 51 -36.38 -19.06 -24.98
N GLN A 52 -37.18 -19.94 -25.57
CA GLN A 52 -36.67 -21.11 -26.30
C GLN A 52 -36.00 -20.72 -27.61
N LEU A 53 -36.49 -19.70 -28.31
CA LEU A 53 -35.93 -19.15 -29.54
C LEU A 53 -34.54 -18.56 -29.27
N ASN A 54 -34.39 -17.75 -28.21
CA ASN A 54 -33.11 -17.19 -27.78
C ASN A 54 -32.13 -18.26 -27.26
N ALA A 55 -32.63 -19.42 -26.84
CA ALA A 55 -31.82 -20.55 -26.38
C ALA A 55 -31.33 -21.47 -27.52
N ILE A 56 -31.69 -21.20 -28.78
CA ILE A 56 -31.19 -21.97 -29.92
C ILE A 56 -29.71 -21.63 -30.10
N ALA A 57 -28.83 -22.59 -29.80
CA ALA A 57 -27.39 -22.44 -30.01
C ALA A 57 -27.04 -22.54 -31.50
N SER A 58 -26.25 -21.58 -31.99
CA SER A 58 -25.72 -21.54 -33.37
C SER A 58 -26.78 -21.82 -34.46
N PRO A 59 -27.89 -21.06 -34.51
CA PRO A 59 -28.92 -21.24 -35.54
C PRO A 59 -28.31 -21.01 -36.94
N ALA A 60 -28.68 -21.86 -37.89
CA ALA A 60 -28.30 -21.66 -39.28
C ALA A 60 -29.09 -20.52 -39.92
N GLU A 61 -28.46 -19.72 -40.78
CA GLU A 61 -29.14 -18.71 -41.58
C GLU A 61 -30.26 -19.35 -42.40
N GLY A 62 -31.45 -18.73 -42.37
CA GLY A 62 -32.67 -19.25 -42.97
C GLY A 62 -33.45 -20.26 -42.12
N LEU A 63 -33.05 -20.53 -40.87
CA LEU A 63 -33.84 -21.36 -39.94
C LEU A 63 -35.19 -20.70 -39.65
N ILE A 64 -36.30 -21.42 -39.94
CA ILE A 64 -37.67 -20.93 -39.74
C ILE A 64 -38.33 -21.62 -38.54
N VAL A 65 -38.86 -20.81 -37.63
CA VAL A 65 -39.64 -21.25 -36.45
C VAL A 65 -40.91 -20.41 -36.30
N TYR A 66 -41.91 -20.91 -35.58
CA TYR A 66 -43.07 -20.10 -35.20
C TYR A 66 -42.97 -19.71 -33.72
N CYS A 67 -42.88 -18.42 -33.43
CA CYS A 67 -42.79 -17.92 -32.07
C CYS A 67 -44.18 -17.70 -31.46
N LEU A 68 -44.41 -18.26 -30.27
CA LEU A 68 -45.71 -18.30 -29.62
C LEU A 68 -46.05 -17.04 -28.81
N ASP A 69 -45.03 -16.33 -28.34
CA ASP A 69 -45.08 -15.22 -27.36
C ASP A 69 -44.06 -14.09 -27.67
N CYS A 70 -43.52 -14.03 -28.88
CA CYS A 70 -42.79 -12.86 -29.37
C CYS A 70 -43.73 -11.66 -29.52
N THR A 71 -43.18 -10.43 -29.56
CA THR A 71 -43.94 -9.17 -29.72
C THR A 71 -44.95 -9.25 -30.87
N THR A 72 -44.52 -9.79 -32.01
CA THR A 72 -45.43 -10.24 -33.07
C THR A 72 -45.47 -11.77 -33.03
N LYS A 73 -46.63 -12.36 -32.77
CA LYS A 73 -46.79 -13.81 -32.84
C LYS A 73 -46.79 -14.24 -34.31
N GLY A 74 -45.82 -15.04 -34.73
CA GLY A 74 -45.62 -15.28 -36.16
C GLY A 74 -44.50 -16.26 -36.50
N LEU A 75 -44.24 -16.37 -37.80
CA LEU A 75 -43.08 -17.08 -38.34
C LEU A 75 -41.87 -16.15 -38.24
N TYR A 76 -40.75 -16.70 -37.77
CA TYR A 76 -39.48 -16.00 -37.68
C TYR A 76 -38.43 -16.76 -38.47
N ALA A 77 -37.57 -16.03 -39.18
CA ALA A 77 -36.40 -16.57 -39.84
C ALA A 77 -35.12 -16.00 -39.20
N TYR A 78 -34.13 -16.84 -38.99
CA TYR A 78 -32.80 -16.39 -38.58
C TYR A 78 -32.06 -15.77 -39.78
N ASN A 79 -31.66 -14.50 -39.68
CA ASN A 79 -31.00 -13.77 -40.76
C ASN A 79 -29.46 -13.83 -40.72
N GLY A 80 -28.89 -14.68 -39.86
CA GLY A 80 -27.44 -14.76 -39.61
C GLY A 80 -26.99 -14.06 -38.33
N LEU A 81 -27.79 -13.11 -37.80
CA LEU A 81 -27.51 -12.38 -36.56
C LEU A 81 -28.64 -12.51 -35.53
N GLU A 82 -29.88 -12.44 -35.97
CA GLU A 82 -31.06 -12.46 -35.12
C GLU A 82 -32.24 -13.14 -35.84
N PHE A 83 -33.30 -13.43 -35.08
CA PHE A 83 -34.56 -13.83 -35.67
C PHE A 83 -35.40 -12.60 -36.02
N ILE A 84 -35.85 -12.55 -37.26
CA ILE A 84 -36.75 -11.50 -37.75
C ILE A 84 -38.09 -12.12 -38.14
N ASP A 85 -39.19 -11.41 -37.86
CA ASP A 85 -40.52 -11.83 -38.30
C ASP A 85 -40.57 -11.87 -39.83
N PHE A 86 -41.08 -12.97 -40.36
CA PHE A 86 -41.05 -13.30 -41.77
C PHE A 86 -41.95 -12.38 -42.62
N ILE A 87 -42.98 -11.76 -42.02
CA ILE A 87 -43.98 -10.97 -42.73
C ILE A 87 -43.65 -9.49 -42.68
N ASN A 88 -43.32 -8.97 -41.49
CA ASN A 88 -43.13 -7.54 -41.27
C ASN A 88 -41.68 -7.13 -40.98
N GLY A 89 -40.74 -8.09 -40.99
CA GLY A 89 -39.31 -7.85 -40.79
C GLY A 89 -38.94 -7.41 -39.37
N GLN A 90 -39.85 -7.54 -38.39
CA GLN A 90 -39.61 -7.05 -37.03
C GLN A 90 -38.60 -7.94 -36.28
N SER A 91 -37.58 -7.31 -35.71
CA SER A 91 -36.58 -7.95 -34.85
C SER A 91 -37.18 -8.54 -33.57
N THR A 92 -36.69 -9.69 -33.11
CA THR A 92 -37.00 -10.22 -31.77
C THR A 92 -36.44 -9.36 -30.64
N PHE A 93 -35.44 -8.51 -30.91
CA PHE A 93 -34.85 -7.56 -29.97
C PHE A 93 -35.49 -6.18 -29.99
N LYS A 94 -36.51 -5.96 -30.85
CA LYS A 94 -37.12 -4.64 -31.04
C LYS A 94 -37.48 -3.92 -29.74
N ALA A 95 -38.10 -4.60 -28.79
CA ALA A 95 -38.52 -3.96 -27.53
C ALA A 95 -37.32 -3.42 -26.73
N SER A 96 -36.19 -4.15 -26.74
CA SER A 96 -34.96 -3.72 -26.10
C SER A 96 -34.28 -2.58 -26.86
N VAL A 97 -34.25 -2.66 -28.20
CA VAL A 97 -33.70 -1.58 -29.05
C VAL A 97 -34.51 -0.30 -28.88
N ASP A 98 -35.84 -0.37 -28.93
CA ASP A 98 -36.73 0.78 -28.71
C ASP A 98 -36.53 1.40 -27.32
N ALA A 99 -36.32 0.56 -26.28
CA ALA A 99 -36.04 1.03 -24.93
C ALA A 99 -34.70 1.77 -24.84
N PHE A 100 -33.66 1.27 -25.52
CA PHE A 100 -32.36 1.94 -25.58
C PHE A 100 -32.45 3.27 -26.33
N VAL A 101 -33.10 3.30 -27.49
CA VAL A 101 -33.35 4.53 -28.26
C VAL A 101 -34.11 5.56 -27.42
N ALA A 102 -35.14 5.14 -26.69
CA ALA A 102 -35.93 6.04 -25.85
C ALA A 102 -35.16 6.57 -24.62
N ALA A 103 -34.19 5.81 -24.13
CA ALA A 103 -33.37 6.19 -22.99
C ALA A 103 -32.15 7.05 -23.39
N SER A 104 -31.67 6.89 -24.63
CA SER A 104 -30.53 7.64 -25.15
C SER A 104 -30.83 9.12 -25.33
N THR A 105 -29.88 9.97 -24.94
CA THR A 105 -30.01 11.43 -25.02
C THR A 105 -28.76 12.09 -25.62
N ASN A 106 -28.95 13.26 -26.24
CA ASN A 106 -27.88 14.15 -26.68
C ASN A 106 -28.13 15.57 -26.12
N PRO A 107 -27.30 16.08 -25.18
CA PRO A 107 -26.09 15.43 -24.63
C PRO A 107 -26.44 14.23 -23.74
N ALA A 108 -25.52 13.25 -23.66
CA ALA A 108 -25.70 12.06 -22.83
C ALA A 108 -26.03 12.41 -21.36
N ALA A 109 -27.05 11.76 -20.80
CA ALA A 109 -27.55 12.00 -19.46
C ALA A 109 -28.01 10.69 -18.83
N GLY A 110 -27.42 10.34 -17.68
CA GLY A 110 -27.82 9.14 -16.93
C GLY A 110 -27.18 7.83 -17.40
N GLY A 111 -26.36 7.85 -18.46
CA GLY A 111 -25.56 6.69 -18.88
C GLY A 111 -26.42 5.52 -19.32
N THR A 112 -27.55 5.78 -19.97
CA THR A 112 -28.45 4.71 -20.44
C THR A 112 -28.56 4.80 -21.96
N PRO A 113 -28.25 3.72 -22.71
CA PRO A 113 -27.94 2.37 -22.23
C PRO A 113 -26.52 2.22 -21.64
N THR A 114 -26.39 1.40 -20.62
CA THR A 114 -25.08 0.99 -20.06
C THR A 114 -24.40 -0.05 -20.96
N LEU A 115 -23.07 -0.16 -20.86
CA LEU A 115 -22.32 -1.21 -21.58
C LEU A 115 -22.81 -2.62 -21.23
N ALA A 116 -23.19 -2.84 -19.97
CA ALA A 116 -23.73 -4.12 -19.51
C ALA A 116 -25.09 -4.44 -20.14
N GLU A 117 -25.96 -3.44 -20.32
CA GLU A 117 -27.27 -3.61 -20.95
C GLU A 117 -27.14 -3.89 -22.46
N LEU A 118 -26.24 -3.18 -23.16
CA LEU A 118 -25.95 -3.46 -24.56
C LEU A 118 -25.38 -4.88 -24.73
N ALA A 119 -24.42 -5.28 -23.89
CA ALA A 119 -23.86 -6.63 -23.92
C ALA A 119 -24.90 -7.71 -23.61
N ALA A 120 -25.87 -7.43 -22.71
CA ALA A 120 -26.89 -8.39 -22.31
C ALA A 120 -27.84 -8.80 -23.46
N ILE A 121 -28.04 -7.93 -24.45
CA ILE A 121 -28.80 -8.29 -25.66
C ILE A 121 -27.94 -8.90 -26.76
N GLY A 122 -26.64 -9.06 -26.53
CA GLY A 122 -25.70 -9.69 -27.45
C GLY A 122 -24.87 -8.72 -28.29
N ILE A 123 -24.95 -7.40 -28.07
CA ILE A 123 -24.08 -6.45 -28.77
C ILE A 123 -22.63 -6.73 -28.38
N THR A 124 -21.75 -6.82 -29.37
CA THR A 124 -20.34 -7.11 -29.18
C THR A 124 -19.47 -5.93 -29.60
N GLY A 125 -18.18 -5.97 -29.23
CA GLY A 125 -17.22 -4.93 -29.60
C GLY A 125 -17.45 -3.61 -28.89
N LEU A 126 -17.94 -3.61 -27.65
CA LEU A 126 -18.18 -2.38 -26.88
C LEU A 126 -16.86 -1.74 -26.37
N THR A 127 -16.02 -1.26 -27.28
CA THR A 127 -14.70 -0.65 -27.01
C THR A 127 -14.73 0.87 -26.91
N GLY A 128 -15.80 1.52 -27.33
CA GLY A 128 -15.94 2.97 -27.23
C GLY A 128 -16.47 3.42 -25.87
N ARG A 129 -16.54 4.74 -25.65
CA ARG A 129 -17.14 5.31 -24.45
C ARG A 129 -18.64 5.13 -24.44
N GLN A 130 -19.18 4.76 -23.27
CA GLN A 130 -20.62 4.63 -23.03
C GLN A 130 -21.40 5.88 -23.44
N THR A 131 -20.89 7.07 -23.11
CA THR A 131 -21.52 8.35 -23.47
C THR A 131 -21.56 8.58 -24.98
N SER A 132 -20.58 8.07 -25.73
CA SER A 132 -20.54 8.20 -27.19
C SER A 132 -21.55 7.28 -27.86
N TYR A 133 -21.76 6.07 -27.33
CA TYR A 133 -22.85 5.21 -27.77
C TYR A 133 -24.22 5.84 -27.50
N GLU A 134 -24.41 6.41 -26.31
CA GLU A 134 -25.66 7.07 -25.94
C GLU A 134 -26.00 8.21 -26.93
N VAL A 135 -25.04 9.10 -27.21
CA VAL A 135 -25.23 10.19 -28.17
C VAL A 135 -25.50 9.66 -29.58
N ALA A 136 -24.73 8.68 -30.04
CA ALA A 136 -24.87 8.15 -31.41
C ALA A 136 -26.21 7.43 -31.63
N ILE A 137 -26.72 6.73 -30.61
CA ILE A 137 -28.05 6.11 -30.67
C ILE A 137 -29.14 7.19 -30.68
N ALA A 138 -29.00 8.26 -29.88
CA ALA A 138 -29.95 9.37 -29.85
C ALA A 138 -30.01 10.15 -31.18
N ASP A 139 -28.86 10.32 -31.85
CA ASP A 139 -28.73 11.08 -33.11
C ASP A 139 -29.02 10.24 -34.37
N ALA A 140 -29.17 8.92 -34.23
CA ALA A 140 -29.36 8.02 -35.37
C ALA A 140 -30.62 8.35 -36.18
N ALA A 141 -30.45 8.57 -37.49
CA ALA A 141 -31.53 8.89 -38.42
C ALA A 141 -31.43 8.01 -39.69
N PRO A 142 -32.38 7.06 -39.92
CA PRO A 142 -33.51 6.73 -39.05
C PRO A 142 -33.06 6.06 -37.73
N ALA A 143 -33.92 6.15 -36.70
CA ALA A 143 -33.66 5.48 -35.43
C ALA A 143 -33.57 3.95 -35.63
N PRO A 144 -32.61 3.27 -34.97
CA PRO A 144 -32.44 1.83 -35.14
C PRO A 144 -33.67 1.09 -34.61
N THR A 145 -34.11 0.08 -35.35
CA THR A 145 -35.27 -0.76 -35.00
C THR A 145 -34.92 -2.25 -34.89
N THR A 146 -33.70 -2.61 -35.28
CA THR A 146 -33.18 -3.97 -35.31
C THR A 146 -31.88 -4.08 -34.53
N PHE A 147 -31.53 -5.31 -34.11
CA PHE A 147 -30.25 -5.57 -33.46
C PHE A 147 -29.08 -5.24 -34.40
N ALA A 148 -29.22 -5.58 -35.68
CA ALA A 148 -28.21 -5.30 -36.70
C ALA A 148 -27.91 -3.79 -36.85
N GLU A 149 -28.95 -2.96 -36.93
CA GLU A 149 -28.79 -1.49 -37.02
C GLU A 149 -28.10 -0.92 -35.78
N LEU A 150 -28.48 -1.40 -34.58
CA LEU A 150 -27.84 -0.98 -33.33
C LEU A 150 -26.37 -1.41 -33.27
N GLN A 151 -26.05 -2.63 -33.70
CA GLN A 151 -24.66 -3.13 -33.78
C GLN A 151 -23.83 -2.29 -34.76
N THR A 152 -24.41 -1.84 -35.88
CA THR A 152 -23.73 -0.92 -36.81
C THR A 152 -23.38 0.41 -36.15
N ILE A 153 -24.32 1.03 -35.41
CA ILE A 153 -24.05 2.29 -34.69
C ILE A 153 -22.88 2.12 -33.71
N VAL A 154 -22.85 1.02 -32.96
CA VAL A 154 -21.75 0.72 -32.03
C VAL A 154 -20.41 0.60 -32.77
N ASN A 155 -20.39 -0.13 -33.90
CA ASN A 155 -19.19 -0.29 -34.72
C ASN A 155 -18.69 1.05 -35.30
N ASP A 156 -19.62 1.91 -35.71
CA ASP A 156 -19.31 3.24 -36.24
C ASP A 156 -18.71 4.15 -35.15
N VAL A 157 -19.26 4.12 -33.93
CA VAL A 157 -18.69 4.85 -32.78
C VAL A 157 -17.29 4.36 -32.45
N ASN A 158 -17.07 3.05 -32.41
CA ASN A 158 -15.72 2.49 -32.17
C ASN A 158 -14.72 2.97 -33.20
N THR A 159 -15.13 2.96 -34.47
CA THR A 159 -14.30 3.39 -35.59
C THR A 159 -14.00 4.88 -35.49
N ALA A 160 -14.99 5.70 -35.15
CA ALA A 160 -14.83 7.14 -34.99
C ALA A 160 -13.89 7.49 -33.82
N GLU A 161 -14.03 6.85 -32.66
CA GLU A 161 -13.16 7.07 -31.51
C GLU A 161 -11.72 6.62 -31.78
N LEU A 162 -11.54 5.44 -32.39
CA LEU A 162 -10.23 4.96 -32.81
C LEU A 162 -9.57 5.95 -33.79
N ASN A 163 -10.31 6.44 -34.78
CA ASN A 163 -9.80 7.41 -35.75
C ASN A 163 -9.44 8.75 -35.09
N ALA A 164 -10.23 9.22 -34.11
CA ALA A 164 -9.92 10.43 -33.36
C ALA A 164 -8.61 10.30 -32.58
N ILE A 165 -8.40 9.15 -31.93
CA ILE A 165 -7.18 8.85 -31.15
C ILE A 165 -5.95 8.72 -32.05
N LEU A 166 -6.09 8.04 -33.20
CA LEU A 166 -5.03 7.94 -34.19
C LEU A 166 -4.70 9.32 -34.79
N THR A 167 -5.71 10.17 -35.02
CA THR A 167 -5.49 11.55 -35.49
C THR A 167 -4.74 12.38 -34.45
N ALA A 168 -5.16 12.31 -33.17
CA ALA A 168 -4.46 12.96 -32.06
C ALA A 168 -2.99 12.50 -31.96
N SER A 169 -2.72 11.22 -32.24
CA SER A 169 -1.38 10.64 -32.29
C SER A 169 -0.50 11.18 -33.43
N THR A 170 -1.08 11.79 -34.47
CA THR A 170 -0.34 12.31 -35.64
C THR A 170 0.03 13.80 -35.56
N THR A 171 -0.54 14.57 -34.60
CA THR A 171 -0.26 16.02 -34.44
C THR A 171 -0.05 16.44 -32.97
N PRO A 172 1.06 16.04 -32.32
CA PRO A 172 1.28 16.26 -30.89
C PRO A 172 1.32 17.75 -30.48
N ALA A 173 1.76 18.63 -31.38
CA ALA A 173 1.99 20.05 -31.08
C ALA A 173 0.74 20.95 -31.15
N SER A 174 -0.42 20.45 -31.60
CA SER A 174 -1.65 21.26 -31.69
C SER A 174 -2.98 20.51 -31.50
N GLY A 175 -2.97 19.17 -31.46
CA GLY A 175 -4.17 18.33 -31.32
C GLY A 175 -4.34 17.62 -29.97
N GLY A 176 -3.42 17.81 -29.02
CA GLY A 176 -3.39 17.04 -27.76
C GLY A 176 -2.90 15.60 -27.99
N THR A 177 -2.00 15.12 -27.15
CA THR A 177 -1.66 13.69 -27.08
C THR A 177 -2.87 12.90 -26.55
N PRO A 178 -3.10 11.64 -26.99
CA PRO A 178 -4.18 10.82 -26.43
C PRO A 178 -4.02 10.69 -24.91
N SER A 179 -5.08 11.01 -24.16
CA SER A 179 -5.06 10.84 -22.70
C SER A 179 -5.05 9.36 -22.32
N LEU A 180 -4.68 9.06 -21.07
CA LEU A 180 -4.76 7.70 -20.54
C LEU A 180 -6.17 7.10 -20.68
N ALA A 181 -7.20 7.92 -20.51
CA ALA A 181 -8.60 7.52 -20.66
C ALA A 181 -8.94 7.21 -22.13
N ASP A 182 -8.35 7.93 -23.08
CA ASP A 182 -8.50 7.64 -24.51
C ASP A 182 -7.84 6.30 -24.86
N LEU A 183 -6.59 6.09 -24.42
CA LEU A 183 -5.84 4.87 -24.69
C LEU A 183 -6.50 3.63 -24.07
N THR A 184 -7.03 3.75 -22.85
CA THR A 184 -7.75 2.66 -22.17
C THR A 184 -9.09 2.39 -22.83
N ALA A 185 -9.80 3.43 -23.31
CA ALA A 185 -11.09 3.26 -23.97
C ALA A 185 -10.95 2.33 -25.18
N VAL A 186 -10.02 2.59 -26.09
CA VAL A 186 -9.82 1.76 -27.31
C VAL A 186 -9.31 0.33 -27.06
N GLY A 187 -9.21 -0.11 -25.80
CA GLY A 187 -8.91 -1.49 -25.44
C GLY A 187 -7.43 -1.83 -25.45
N LEU A 188 -6.54 -0.82 -25.39
CA LEU A 188 -5.11 -1.07 -25.21
C LEU A 188 -4.84 -1.64 -23.81
N THR A 189 -3.89 -2.57 -23.75
CA THR A 189 -3.50 -3.27 -22.53
C THR A 189 -2.10 -2.86 -22.08
N GLY A 190 -1.76 -3.15 -20.82
CA GLY A 190 -0.43 -2.81 -20.26
C GLY A 190 -0.24 -1.31 -20.00
N ILE A 191 -1.34 -0.56 -19.91
CA ILE A 191 -1.35 0.86 -19.63
C ILE A 191 -1.47 1.05 -18.12
N THR A 192 -0.57 1.84 -17.53
CA THR A 192 -0.67 2.26 -16.13
C THR A 192 -0.81 3.76 -16.00
N ALA A 193 -1.56 4.23 -15.01
CA ALA A 193 -1.76 5.67 -14.79
C ALA A 193 -0.45 6.41 -14.47
N ALA A 194 0.49 5.73 -13.82
CA ALA A 194 1.78 6.31 -13.49
C ALA A 194 2.67 6.55 -14.72
N SER A 195 2.44 5.81 -15.81
CA SER A 195 3.23 5.88 -17.04
C SER A 195 2.66 6.82 -18.11
N GLN A 196 1.67 7.67 -17.77
CA GLN A 196 1.02 8.56 -18.73
C GLN A 196 2.02 9.38 -19.56
N ALA A 197 2.99 10.06 -18.91
CA ALA A 197 3.99 10.87 -19.61
C ALA A 197 4.87 10.04 -20.57
N ILE A 198 5.19 8.80 -20.19
CA ILE A 198 5.98 7.87 -21.02
C ILE A 198 5.21 7.51 -22.30
N TYR A 199 3.90 7.29 -22.20
CA TYR A 199 3.06 7.00 -23.36
C TYR A 199 2.90 8.20 -24.28
N GLU A 200 2.67 9.38 -23.72
CA GLU A 200 2.54 10.63 -24.49
C GLU A 200 3.82 10.92 -25.32
N GLU A 201 4.99 10.77 -24.71
CA GLU A 201 6.29 10.91 -25.37
C GLU A 201 6.51 9.85 -26.44
N ALA A 202 6.29 8.56 -26.11
CA ALA A 202 6.50 7.46 -27.04
C ALA A 202 5.59 7.52 -28.27
N ILE A 203 4.35 7.98 -28.11
CA ILE A 203 3.41 8.18 -29.22
C ILE A 203 3.87 9.36 -30.09
N ALA A 204 4.30 10.47 -29.48
CA ALA A 204 4.77 11.65 -30.21
C ALA A 204 6.04 11.38 -31.03
N GLU A 205 6.92 10.49 -30.57
CA GLU A 205 8.16 10.12 -31.23
C GLU A 205 8.05 8.91 -32.18
N ALA A 206 6.87 8.27 -32.26
CA ALA A 206 6.68 7.06 -33.04
C ALA A 206 6.94 7.28 -34.54
N SER A 207 7.87 6.49 -35.10
CA SER A 207 8.22 6.49 -36.52
C SER A 207 8.29 5.05 -37.06
N PRO A 208 7.42 4.64 -38.01
CA PRO A 208 6.32 5.43 -38.57
C PRO A 208 5.20 5.69 -37.54
N THR A 209 4.41 6.74 -37.79
CA THR A 209 3.26 7.08 -36.96
C THR A 209 2.22 5.95 -37.01
N PRO A 210 1.69 5.49 -35.86
CA PRO A 210 0.72 4.38 -35.82
C PRO A 210 -0.58 4.78 -36.51
N THR A 211 -1.11 3.88 -37.36
CA THR A 211 -2.36 4.06 -38.11
C THR A 211 -3.42 3.01 -37.77
N THR A 212 -3.06 2.03 -36.93
CA THR A 212 -3.95 0.96 -36.47
C THR A 212 -3.81 0.77 -34.96
N LEU A 213 -4.82 0.18 -34.32
CA LEU A 213 -4.77 -0.15 -32.90
C LEU A 213 -3.60 -1.09 -32.55
N ALA A 214 -3.27 -2.03 -33.44
CA ALA A 214 -2.16 -2.98 -33.25
C ALA A 214 -0.79 -2.28 -33.30
N GLU A 215 -0.62 -1.31 -34.19
CA GLU A 215 0.60 -0.48 -34.25
C GLU A 215 0.72 0.39 -32.99
N LEU A 216 -0.39 0.99 -32.54
CA LEU A 216 -0.42 1.78 -31.32
C LEU A 216 -0.11 0.92 -30.07
N GLN A 217 -0.66 -0.29 -29.97
CA GLN A 217 -0.30 -1.25 -28.91
C GLN A 217 1.19 -1.60 -28.93
N THR A 218 1.78 -1.72 -30.12
CA THR A 218 3.21 -1.98 -30.27
C THR A 218 4.06 -0.82 -29.75
N VAL A 219 3.62 0.43 -29.96
CA VAL A 219 4.27 1.63 -29.39
C VAL A 219 4.21 1.60 -27.87
N ILE A 220 3.03 1.34 -27.27
CA ILE A 220 2.86 1.24 -25.81
C ILE A 220 3.73 0.13 -25.22
N ASN A 221 3.74 -1.05 -25.82
CA ASN A 221 4.57 -2.17 -25.36
C ASN A 221 6.06 -1.83 -25.38
N ARG A 222 6.52 -1.18 -26.47
CA ARG A 222 7.91 -0.73 -26.59
C ARG A 222 8.25 0.32 -25.53
N ALA A 223 7.35 1.26 -25.26
CA ALA A 223 7.54 2.30 -24.27
C ALA A 223 7.70 1.71 -22.85
N ASN A 224 6.84 0.75 -22.49
CA ASN A 224 6.93 0.02 -21.22
C ASN A 224 8.27 -0.71 -21.08
N THR A 225 8.67 -1.49 -22.10
CA THR A 225 9.95 -2.23 -22.07
C THR A 225 11.15 -1.28 -22.03
N ALA A 226 11.13 -0.18 -22.78
CA ALA A 226 12.21 0.81 -22.78
C ALA A 226 12.36 1.48 -21.42
N ALA A 227 11.25 1.85 -20.76
CA ALA A 227 11.27 2.45 -19.44
C ALA A 227 11.87 1.51 -18.39
N ILE A 228 11.53 0.22 -18.43
CA ILE A 228 12.10 -0.80 -17.54
C ILE A 228 13.59 -1.01 -17.83
N ASN A 229 13.98 -1.12 -19.10
CA ASN A 229 15.39 -1.26 -19.46
C ASN A 229 16.24 -0.06 -19.01
N ASN A 230 15.68 1.15 -19.03
CA ASN A 230 16.35 2.34 -18.51
C ASN A 230 16.56 2.25 -17.00
N ILE A 231 15.58 1.75 -16.24
CA ILE A 231 15.69 1.48 -14.79
C ILE A 231 16.77 0.44 -14.50
N VAL A 232 16.79 -0.67 -15.24
CA VAL A 232 17.81 -1.72 -15.11
C VAL A 232 19.20 -1.15 -15.39
N THR A 233 19.35 -0.43 -16.50
CA THR A 233 20.63 0.18 -16.89
C THR A 233 21.13 1.14 -15.81
N ALA A 234 20.24 1.99 -15.30
CA ALA A 234 20.53 2.91 -14.20
C ALA A 234 21.00 2.17 -12.94
N SER A 235 20.39 1.03 -12.61
CA SER A 235 20.74 0.22 -11.42
C SER A 235 22.13 -0.42 -11.55
N THR A 236 22.48 -0.90 -12.75
CA THR A 236 23.78 -1.55 -13.01
C THR A 236 24.96 -0.59 -13.14
N ASN A 237 24.70 0.71 -13.39
CA ASN A 237 25.72 1.74 -13.53
C ASN A 237 25.19 3.08 -12.98
N PRO A 238 25.08 3.22 -11.65
CA PRO A 238 24.47 4.38 -11.04
C PRO A 238 25.31 5.63 -11.32
N ALA A 239 24.70 6.63 -11.97
CA ALA A 239 25.32 7.94 -12.09
C ALA A 239 25.49 8.56 -10.69
N ALA A 240 26.46 9.48 -10.53
CA ALA A 240 26.62 10.25 -9.30
C ALA A 240 25.36 11.10 -9.06
N GLY A 241 24.42 10.57 -8.26
CA GLY A 241 23.08 11.16 -8.08
C GLY A 241 21.95 10.19 -7.72
N GLY A 242 22.17 8.86 -7.71
CA GLY A 242 21.19 7.87 -7.23
C GLY A 242 20.11 7.57 -8.27
N THR A 243 20.36 6.55 -9.10
CA THR A 243 19.40 6.04 -10.07
C THR A 243 19.42 4.53 -10.07
N PRO A 244 18.24 3.85 -10.14
CA PRO A 244 16.90 4.40 -10.34
C PRO A 244 16.30 5.10 -9.11
N SER A 245 15.74 6.30 -9.33
CA SER A 245 15.00 7.01 -8.30
C SER A 245 13.70 6.28 -7.95
N LEU A 246 13.21 6.42 -6.71
CA LEU A 246 11.88 5.95 -6.30
C LEU A 246 10.77 6.50 -7.23
N ALA A 247 10.97 7.71 -7.75
CA ALA A 247 10.06 8.31 -8.73
C ALA A 247 10.06 7.56 -10.07
N SER A 248 11.21 7.07 -10.53
CA SER A 248 11.34 6.27 -11.75
C SER A 248 10.64 4.92 -11.63
N LEU A 249 10.78 4.25 -10.48
CA LEU A 249 10.06 3.00 -10.18
C LEU A 249 8.54 3.24 -10.12
N THR A 250 8.12 4.30 -9.44
CA THR A 250 6.70 4.68 -9.39
C THR A 250 6.16 4.99 -10.78
N ALA A 251 6.92 5.69 -11.64
CA ALA A 251 6.49 6.08 -12.99
C ALA A 251 6.22 4.89 -13.93
N VAL A 252 6.87 3.74 -13.72
CA VAL A 252 6.56 2.51 -14.48
C VAL A 252 5.45 1.67 -13.83
N GLY A 253 4.92 2.10 -12.69
CA GLY A 253 3.80 1.46 -11.99
C GLY A 253 4.21 0.49 -10.86
N VAL A 254 5.46 0.52 -10.40
CA VAL A 254 5.88 -0.26 -9.22
C VAL A 254 5.19 0.29 -7.97
N THR A 255 4.76 -0.61 -7.09
CA THR A 255 4.13 -0.29 -5.80
C THR A 255 4.89 -0.90 -4.63
N GLY A 256 4.55 -0.53 -3.38
CA GLY A 256 5.15 -1.13 -2.18
C GLY A 256 6.55 -0.63 -1.83
N LEU A 257 6.94 0.55 -2.33
CA LEU A 257 8.24 1.16 -2.06
C LEU A 257 8.30 1.76 -0.65
N THR A 258 8.76 0.99 0.35
CA THR A 258 8.83 1.38 1.77
C THR A 258 10.23 1.48 2.34
N ALA A 259 11.25 0.99 1.63
CA ALA A 259 12.65 0.99 2.06
C ALA A 259 13.46 2.14 1.43
N ASP A 260 14.72 2.25 1.85
CA ASP A 260 15.68 3.14 1.20
C ASP A 260 15.86 2.76 -0.27
N GLN A 261 16.05 3.76 -1.13
CA GLN A 261 16.21 3.58 -2.57
C GLN A 261 17.32 2.57 -2.90
N THR A 262 18.43 2.59 -2.14
CA THR A 262 19.60 1.74 -2.35
C THR A 262 19.29 0.24 -2.33
N ILE A 263 18.35 -0.20 -1.48
CA ILE A 263 17.91 -1.62 -1.41
C ILE A 263 17.29 -2.07 -2.73
N TYR A 264 16.50 -1.20 -3.37
CA TYR A 264 15.87 -1.51 -4.64
C TYR A 264 16.87 -1.46 -5.79
N GLU A 265 17.81 -0.51 -5.78
CA GLU A 265 18.86 -0.43 -6.80
C GLU A 265 19.73 -1.70 -6.81
N GLU A 266 20.17 -2.17 -5.64
CA GLU A 266 20.98 -3.38 -5.50
C GLU A 266 20.19 -4.62 -5.94
N ALA A 267 18.94 -4.78 -5.49
CA ALA A 267 18.10 -5.90 -5.89
C ALA A 267 17.86 -5.99 -7.41
N ILE A 268 17.70 -4.84 -8.09
CA ILE A 268 17.54 -4.81 -9.56
C ILE A 268 18.87 -5.10 -10.26
N ALA A 269 19.98 -4.57 -9.75
CA ALA A 269 21.31 -4.78 -10.33
C ALA A 269 21.76 -6.25 -10.27
N ASP A 270 21.43 -6.94 -9.18
CA ASP A 270 21.79 -8.34 -8.94
C ASP A 270 20.81 -9.34 -9.59
N ALA A 271 19.67 -8.87 -10.10
CA ALA A 271 18.66 -9.73 -10.69
C ALA A 271 19.17 -10.47 -11.94
N SER A 272 19.07 -11.80 -11.91
CA SER A 272 19.42 -12.67 -13.04
C SER A 272 18.32 -13.70 -13.31
N PRO A 273 17.62 -13.62 -14.46
CA PRO A 273 17.77 -12.64 -15.53
C PRO A 273 17.26 -11.23 -15.14
N ALA A 274 17.75 -10.20 -15.84
CA ALA A 274 17.26 -8.83 -15.67
C ALA A 274 15.78 -8.70 -16.08
N PRO A 275 14.96 -7.91 -15.36
CA PRO A 275 13.53 -7.79 -15.64
C PRO A 275 13.28 -7.03 -16.95
N THR A 276 12.31 -7.48 -17.73
CA THR A 276 11.90 -6.85 -19.00
C THR A 276 10.44 -6.40 -19.00
N THR A 277 9.68 -6.85 -17.99
CA THR A 277 8.26 -6.55 -17.80
C THR A 277 8.00 -6.02 -16.39
N LEU A 278 6.90 -5.27 -16.22
CA LEU A 278 6.52 -4.70 -14.93
C LEU A 278 6.30 -5.80 -13.88
N ALA A 279 5.74 -6.94 -14.28
CA ALA A 279 5.51 -8.07 -13.39
C ALA A 279 6.82 -8.66 -12.86
N GLU A 280 7.83 -8.85 -13.72
CA GLU A 280 9.16 -9.32 -13.31
C GLU A 280 9.84 -8.31 -12.38
N LEU A 281 9.76 -7.02 -12.71
CA LEU A 281 10.32 -5.96 -11.87
C LEU A 281 9.65 -5.91 -10.49
N GLN A 282 8.33 -6.00 -10.43
CA GLN A 282 7.58 -5.98 -9.16
C GLN A 282 7.97 -7.17 -8.26
N VAL A 283 8.16 -8.36 -8.84
CA VAL A 283 8.61 -9.55 -8.07
C VAL A 283 9.98 -9.32 -7.44
N ILE A 284 10.91 -8.67 -8.13
CA ILE A 284 12.23 -8.33 -7.58
C ILE A 284 12.08 -7.33 -6.42
N ILE A 285 11.27 -6.29 -6.61
CA ILE A 285 11.03 -5.25 -5.60
C ILE A 285 10.37 -5.82 -4.34
N ASP A 286 9.37 -6.69 -4.49
CA ASP A 286 8.67 -7.33 -3.37
C ASP A 286 9.60 -8.22 -2.53
N ARG A 287 10.65 -8.76 -3.15
CA ARG A 287 11.66 -9.60 -2.50
C ARG A 287 12.84 -8.83 -1.92
N ALA A 288 13.06 -7.60 -2.35
CA ALA A 288 14.25 -6.82 -1.99
C ALA A 288 14.42 -6.68 -0.47
N ILE A 289 13.34 -6.34 0.26
CA ILE A 289 13.39 -6.20 1.72
C ILE A 289 13.61 -7.56 2.42
N PRO A 290 12.83 -8.63 2.14
CA PRO A 290 13.10 -9.95 2.70
C PRO A 290 14.52 -10.47 2.44
N ASP A 291 15.04 -10.31 1.21
CA ASP A 291 16.38 -10.77 0.85
C ASP A 291 17.47 -9.95 1.57
N ALA A 292 17.28 -8.62 1.71
CA ALA A 292 18.16 -7.79 2.53
C ALA A 292 18.14 -8.17 4.02
N ILE A 293 16.97 -8.51 4.59
CA ILE A 293 16.85 -9.00 5.97
C ILE A 293 17.58 -10.34 6.14
N ASN A 294 17.43 -11.26 5.18
CA ASN A 294 18.16 -12.53 5.21
C ASN A 294 19.68 -12.31 5.18
N ASN A 295 20.17 -11.33 4.42
CA ASN A 295 21.59 -10.95 4.40
C ASN A 295 22.05 -10.38 5.75
N ILE A 296 21.24 -9.52 6.38
CA ILE A 296 21.49 -8.98 7.74
C ILE A 296 21.62 -10.13 8.74
N VAL A 297 20.67 -11.08 8.75
CA VAL A 297 20.68 -12.25 9.63
C VAL A 297 21.93 -13.11 9.39
N ALA A 298 22.22 -13.43 8.13
CA ALA A 298 23.39 -14.24 7.78
C ALA A 298 24.69 -13.59 8.27
N ALA A 299 24.84 -12.28 8.07
CA ALA A 299 25.99 -11.53 8.54
C ALA A 299 26.09 -11.49 10.08
N SER A 300 24.97 -11.36 10.80
CA SER A 300 24.95 -11.43 12.27
C SER A 300 25.37 -12.81 12.80
N THR A 301 25.01 -13.91 12.13
CA THR A 301 25.38 -15.27 12.57
C THR A 301 26.84 -15.65 12.27
N ASN A 302 27.50 -14.95 11.35
CA ASN A 302 28.90 -15.20 10.97
C ASN A 302 29.61 -13.86 10.64
N PRO A 303 29.90 -13.03 11.64
CA PRO A 303 30.40 -11.68 11.43
C PRO A 303 31.78 -11.72 10.78
N ALA A 304 31.89 -11.09 9.59
CA ALA A 304 33.19 -10.89 8.95
C ALA A 304 34.05 -9.93 9.79
N ALA A 305 35.38 -10.10 9.74
CA ALA A 305 36.32 -9.16 10.37
C ALA A 305 36.21 -7.79 9.67
N GLY A 306 35.38 -6.90 10.23
CA GLY A 306 35.06 -5.61 9.60
C GLY A 306 33.62 -5.11 9.78
N GLY A 307 32.73 -5.90 10.37
CA GLY A 307 31.41 -5.44 10.83
C GLY A 307 30.35 -5.40 9.73
N THR A 308 29.56 -6.47 9.65
CA THR A 308 28.24 -6.46 9.03
C THR A 308 27.31 -7.37 9.86
N PRO A 309 26.02 -7.00 10.01
CA PRO A 309 25.36 -5.81 9.48
C PRO A 309 25.70 -4.53 10.27
N SER A 310 25.84 -3.43 9.54
CA SER A 310 25.97 -2.09 10.11
C SER A 310 24.62 -1.54 10.59
N LEU A 311 24.63 -0.53 11.46
CA LEU A 311 23.41 0.20 11.84
C LEU A 311 22.71 0.84 10.61
N ALA A 312 23.46 1.13 9.56
CA ALA A 312 22.93 1.64 8.30
C ALA A 312 22.10 0.57 7.56
N ASP A 313 22.49 -0.70 7.60
CA ASP A 313 21.77 -1.80 6.95
C ASP A 313 20.39 -2.01 7.60
N LEU A 314 20.34 -1.97 8.94
CA LEU A 314 19.07 -2.00 9.69
C LEU A 314 18.18 -0.81 9.30
N THR A 315 18.73 0.39 9.24
CA THR A 315 17.99 1.59 8.87
C THR A 315 17.48 1.51 7.41
N ALA A 316 18.29 0.99 6.49
CA ALA A 316 17.97 0.88 5.07
C ALA A 316 16.77 -0.05 4.80
N VAL A 317 16.65 -1.16 5.55
CA VAL A 317 15.48 -2.04 5.48
C VAL A 317 14.25 -1.49 6.21
N GLY A 318 14.37 -0.35 6.91
CA GLY A 318 13.28 0.35 7.57
C GLY A 318 13.17 0.11 9.08
N VAL A 319 14.18 -0.46 9.73
CA VAL A 319 14.22 -0.57 11.20
C VAL A 319 14.35 0.83 11.79
N THR A 320 13.53 1.11 12.79
CA THR A 320 13.53 2.36 13.57
C THR A 320 14.05 2.10 14.98
N GLU A 321 14.45 3.17 15.68
CA GLU A 321 14.82 3.09 17.10
C GLU A 321 15.95 2.10 17.45
N ALA A 322 16.87 1.87 16.52
CA ALA A 322 18.07 1.08 16.74
C ALA A 322 19.09 1.86 17.64
N ASN A 323 18.78 1.88 18.94
CA ASN A 323 19.42 2.56 20.05
C ASN A 323 20.53 1.77 20.82
N LEU A 324 21.19 0.78 20.24
CA LEU A 324 22.35 0.10 20.83
C LEU A 324 23.57 0.12 19.91
N THR A 325 24.67 -0.43 20.40
CA THR A 325 25.86 -0.66 19.58
C THR A 325 25.56 -1.73 18.52
N GLN A 326 26.22 -1.65 17.38
CA GLN A 326 26.14 -2.64 16.30
C GLN A 326 26.28 -4.08 16.84
N THR A 327 27.31 -4.32 17.65
CA THR A 327 27.57 -5.64 18.26
C THR A 327 26.40 -6.16 19.10
N ALA A 328 25.66 -5.29 19.79
CA ALA A 328 24.53 -5.71 20.60
C ALA A 328 23.34 -6.19 19.74
N TYR A 329 23.17 -5.62 18.55
CA TYR A 329 22.15 -6.08 17.61
C TYR A 329 22.58 -7.31 16.84
N GLU A 330 23.85 -7.39 16.45
CA GLU A 330 24.43 -8.61 15.86
C GLU A 330 24.21 -9.81 16.78
N GLU A 331 24.51 -9.68 18.07
CA GLU A 331 24.25 -10.73 19.07
C GLU A 331 22.74 -11.04 19.20
N ALA A 332 21.89 -10.01 19.34
CA ALA A 332 20.45 -10.21 19.50
C ALA A 332 19.79 -10.88 18.28
N ILE A 333 20.24 -10.55 17.07
CA ILE A 333 19.74 -11.16 15.82
C ILE A 333 20.27 -12.59 15.69
N ALA A 334 21.55 -12.82 16.00
CA ALA A 334 22.15 -14.16 15.94
C ALA A 334 21.51 -15.15 16.93
N ASP A 335 21.11 -14.67 18.11
CA ASP A 335 20.46 -15.47 19.15
C ASP A 335 18.95 -15.66 18.93
N ALA A 336 18.34 -14.95 17.97
CA ALA A 336 16.91 -15.01 17.74
C ALA A 336 16.46 -16.38 17.18
N ALA A 337 15.46 -16.98 17.84
CA ALA A 337 14.86 -18.25 17.42
C ALA A 337 13.32 -18.16 17.43
N PRO A 338 12.65 -18.19 16.27
CA PRO A 338 13.21 -18.32 14.91
C PRO A 338 13.94 -17.04 14.45
N ALA A 339 14.80 -17.17 13.44
CA ALA A 339 15.44 -16.04 12.79
C ALA A 339 14.40 -15.17 12.04
N PRO A 340 14.55 -13.82 12.04
CA PRO A 340 13.57 -12.94 11.41
C PRO A 340 13.64 -13.03 9.88
N THR A 341 12.47 -13.02 9.23
CA THR A 341 12.35 -13.02 7.75
C THR A 341 11.59 -11.81 7.22
N THR A 342 10.99 -11.03 8.12
CA THR A 342 10.20 -9.84 7.81
C THR A 342 10.67 -8.65 8.64
N LEU A 343 10.40 -7.43 8.17
CA LEU A 343 10.76 -6.20 8.88
C LEU A 343 10.12 -6.15 10.28
N THR A 344 8.89 -6.64 10.41
CA THR A 344 8.18 -6.67 11.70
C THR A 344 8.88 -7.58 12.72
N GLU A 345 9.32 -8.76 12.30
CA GLU A 345 10.05 -9.68 13.18
C GLU A 345 11.41 -9.11 13.57
N LEU A 346 12.13 -8.52 12.61
CA LEU A 346 13.41 -7.88 12.86
C LEU A 346 13.27 -6.70 13.84
N GLN A 347 12.29 -5.82 13.63
CA GLN A 347 12.02 -4.70 14.54
C GLN A 347 11.74 -5.18 15.97
N ALA A 348 10.95 -6.26 16.14
CA ALA A 348 10.65 -6.81 17.46
C ALA A 348 11.91 -7.31 18.20
N ILE A 349 12.89 -7.89 17.49
CA ILE A 349 14.17 -8.31 18.08
C ILE A 349 14.98 -7.10 18.53
N ILE A 350 15.05 -6.06 17.70
CA ILE A 350 15.75 -4.81 18.01
C ILE A 350 15.13 -4.14 19.25
N ASP A 351 13.80 -4.07 19.32
CA ASP A 351 13.07 -3.53 20.46
C ASP A 351 13.32 -4.36 21.74
N ALA A 352 13.37 -5.69 21.62
CA ALA A 352 13.68 -6.57 22.75
C ALA A 352 15.10 -6.37 23.27
N ALA A 353 16.09 -6.26 22.36
CA ALA A 353 17.48 -5.98 22.70
C ALA A 353 17.62 -4.63 23.43
N ASN A 354 16.95 -3.60 22.91
CA ASN A 354 16.86 -2.29 23.53
C ASN A 354 16.33 -2.36 24.96
N VAL A 355 15.22 -3.08 25.19
CA VAL A 355 14.65 -3.28 26.53
C VAL A 355 15.63 -4.04 27.44
N ALA A 356 16.31 -5.06 26.93
CA ALA A 356 17.27 -5.85 27.70
C ALA A 356 18.48 -5.02 28.18
N SER A 357 18.89 -4.01 27.41
CA SER A 357 19.95 -3.06 27.79
C SER A 357 19.54 -2.11 28.95
N GLY A 358 18.24 -2.01 29.23
CA GLY A 358 17.68 -1.11 30.23
C GLY A 358 17.69 0.38 29.84
N LYS A 359 17.78 0.68 28.53
CA LYS A 359 17.47 1.99 27.96
C LYS A 359 15.96 2.20 27.81
N ASP A 360 15.53 3.45 27.84
CA ASP A 360 14.16 3.82 27.50
C ASP A 360 13.99 4.00 26.00
N VAL A 361 13.19 3.12 25.38
CA VAL A 361 12.74 3.24 23.99
C VAL A 361 11.27 3.63 23.85
N SER A 362 10.53 3.68 24.96
CA SER A 362 9.10 4.04 24.92
C SER A 362 8.85 5.54 24.88
N THR A 363 9.85 6.35 25.22
CA THR A 363 9.74 7.81 25.22
C THR A 363 10.22 8.36 23.90
N ALA A 364 9.30 8.92 23.11
CA ALA A 364 9.64 9.51 21.82
C ALA A 364 10.73 10.60 21.96
N VAL A 365 11.71 10.54 21.05
CA VAL A 365 12.89 11.42 21.03
C VAL A 365 12.62 12.62 20.11
N VAL A 366 12.54 13.80 20.71
CA VAL A 366 12.40 15.07 19.97
C VAL A 366 13.45 16.05 20.47
N GLU A 367 14.23 16.60 19.54
CA GLU A 367 15.33 17.51 19.83
C GLU A 367 14.83 18.89 20.27
N PHE A 368 15.40 19.37 21.37
CA PHE A 368 15.22 20.72 21.88
C PHE A 368 16.58 21.39 22.10
N THR A 369 16.85 22.47 21.37
CA THR A 369 18.10 23.22 21.55
C THR A 369 17.99 24.09 22.79
N GLY A 370 18.71 23.69 23.83
CA GLY A 370 18.82 24.41 25.09
C GLY A 370 19.94 25.47 25.10
N PRO A 371 20.26 26.03 26.27
CA PRO A 371 21.35 26.99 26.44
C PRO A 371 22.69 26.47 25.90
N ASN A 372 23.52 27.40 25.42
CA ASN A 372 24.87 27.13 24.89
C ASN A 372 24.89 26.17 23.69
N GLY A 373 23.78 26.04 22.96
CA GLY A 373 23.68 25.20 21.75
C GLY A 373 23.64 23.69 22.04
N ARG A 374 23.52 23.27 23.31
CA ARG A 374 23.38 21.86 23.66
C ARG A 374 21.98 21.37 23.32
N VAL A 375 21.90 20.16 22.77
CA VAL A 375 20.63 19.53 22.40
C VAL A 375 20.15 18.63 23.53
N TRP A 376 18.90 18.81 23.93
CA TRP A 376 18.22 18.06 24.98
C TRP A 376 16.99 17.37 24.41
N MET A 377 16.44 16.39 25.13
CA MET A 377 15.08 15.93 24.84
C MET A 377 14.06 16.99 25.28
N ASP A 378 13.01 17.22 24.51
CA ASP A 378 11.93 18.17 24.83
C ASP A 378 11.01 17.70 25.98
N ARG A 379 11.11 16.44 26.41
CA ARG A 379 10.34 15.83 27.51
C ARG A 379 11.21 15.02 28.49
N ASN A 380 10.66 14.76 29.68
CA ASN A 380 11.29 13.88 30.67
C ASN A 380 11.21 12.42 30.20
N LEU A 381 12.14 11.59 30.66
CA LEU A 381 12.10 10.16 30.40
C LEU A 381 10.85 9.52 31.02
N GLY A 382 10.10 8.72 30.25
CA GLY A 382 8.80 8.14 30.62
C GLY A 382 7.58 9.03 30.35
N ALA A 383 7.76 10.24 29.80
CA ALA A 383 6.65 11.16 29.50
C ALA A 383 5.99 10.87 28.15
N THR A 384 4.67 11.06 28.06
CA THR A 384 3.90 10.86 26.83
C THR A 384 3.83 12.10 25.95
N GLN A 385 4.23 13.27 26.46
CA GLN A 385 4.25 14.52 25.70
C GLN A 385 5.29 15.52 26.22
N ALA A 386 5.61 16.53 25.40
CA ALA A 386 6.32 17.72 25.84
C ALA A 386 5.47 18.54 26.84
N ALA A 387 6.12 19.14 27.83
CA ALA A 387 5.40 19.81 28.90
C ALA A 387 4.71 21.11 28.44
N THR A 388 3.40 21.18 28.63
CA THR A 388 2.59 22.39 28.36
C THR A 388 2.51 23.32 29.58
N SER A 389 2.71 22.78 30.78
CA SER A 389 2.82 23.53 32.04
C SER A 389 3.78 22.83 33.00
N MET A 390 4.23 23.53 34.05
CA MET A 390 5.14 22.95 35.04
C MET A 390 4.57 21.70 35.74
N ARG A 391 3.25 21.56 35.79
CA ARG A 391 2.53 20.45 36.47
C ARG A 391 1.77 19.56 35.48
N ASP A 392 2.17 19.58 34.22
CA ASP A 392 1.57 18.73 33.20
C ASP A 392 1.80 17.25 33.56
N ALA A 393 0.72 16.58 33.99
CA ALA A 393 0.76 15.20 34.46
C ALA A 393 1.32 14.24 33.40
N ALA A 394 1.05 14.51 32.12
CA ALA A 394 1.52 13.71 30.99
C ALA A 394 3.02 13.94 30.68
N ALA A 395 3.62 15.00 31.23
CA ALA A 395 5.00 15.38 31.00
C ALA A 395 5.94 15.13 32.19
N LEU A 396 5.43 14.66 33.33
CA LEU A 396 6.25 14.47 34.55
C LEU A 396 7.33 13.40 34.37
N GLY A 397 7.10 12.40 33.52
CA GLY A 397 8.01 11.27 33.31
C GLY A 397 8.04 10.28 34.48
N ASP A 398 8.92 9.29 34.39
CA ASP A 398 9.17 8.26 35.41
C ASP A 398 10.24 8.72 36.44
N LEU A 399 10.41 7.95 37.52
CA LEU A 399 11.24 8.30 38.68
C LEU A 399 12.28 7.21 38.99
N TYR A 400 13.51 7.44 38.54
CA TYR A 400 14.60 6.46 38.53
C TYR A 400 15.43 6.50 39.81
N GLN A 401 15.94 5.35 40.25
CA GLN A 401 17.00 5.28 41.26
C GLN A 401 18.37 5.48 40.59
N TRP A 402 19.25 6.23 41.24
CA TRP A 402 20.49 6.68 40.60
C TRP A 402 21.38 5.49 40.18
N GLY A 403 21.85 5.48 38.95
CA GLY A 403 22.70 4.41 38.41
C GLY A 403 21.94 3.11 38.08
N ARG A 404 20.63 3.05 38.32
CA ARG A 404 19.82 1.88 37.98
C ARG A 404 19.25 2.05 36.57
N ARG A 405 19.35 0.98 35.79
CA ARG A 405 18.75 0.91 34.45
C ARG A 405 17.23 0.87 34.52
N LYS A 406 16.55 1.13 33.40
CA LYS A 406 15.10 0.92 33.28
C LYS A 406 14.80 -0.58 33.42
N ASP A 407 14.04 -0.96 34.44
CA ASP A 407 13.66 -2.35 34.71
C ASP A 407 12.25 -2.47 35.33
N GLY A 408 11.47 -1.38 35.29
CA GLY A 408 10.13 -1.26 35.87
C GLY A 408 10.10 -0.56 37.22
N HIS A 409 11.24 -0.42 37.91
CA HIS A 409 11.28 0.30 39.19
C HIS A 409 10.93 1.78 39.06
N GLU A 410 11.24 2.37 37.91
CA GLU A 410 11.08 3.79 37.64
C GLU A 410 9.62 4.23 37.63
N LYS A 411 8.69 3.28 37.40
CA LYS A 411 7.27 3.58 37.32
C LYS A 411 6.78 4.18 38.63
N ARG A 412 6.00 5.25 38.52
CA ARG A 412 5.35 5.93 39.67
C ARG A 412 4.42 5.01 40.48
N THR A 413 4.02 3.88 39.90
CA THR A 413 3.15 2.86 40.51
C THR A 413 3.87 1.55 40.87
N SER A 414 5.18 1.43 40.60
CA SER A 414 5.97 0.25 40.99
C SER A 414 5.84 -0.06 42.49
N THR A 415 5.83 -1.35 42.82
CA THR A 415 5.82 -1.82 44.21
C THR A 415 7.19 -1.59 44.87
N VAL A 416 7.25 -1.69 46.19
CA VAL A 416 8.47 -1.42 46.97
C VAL A 416 9.08 -2.68 47.57
N THR A 417 10.39 -2.69 47.79
CA THR A 417 11.11 -3.71 48.56
C THR A 417 12.23 -3.07 49.37
N SER A 418 12.51 -3.55 50.57
CA SER A 418 13.66 -3.09 51.37
C SER A 418 14.94 -3.88 51.11
N THR A 419 14.87 -4.95 50.30
CA THR A 419 16.02 -5.77 49.96
C THR A 419 16.89 -5.05 48.94
N GLN A 420 18.09 -4.64 49.35
CA GLN A 420 19.06 -4.01 48.44
C GLN A 420 19.55 -5.00 47.38
N ALA A 421 19.81 -4.49 46.19
CA ALA A 421 20.32 -5.29 45.09
C ALA A 421 21.79 -5.69 45.31
N THR A 422 22.10 -6.95 45.02
CA THR A 422 23.47 -7.51 45.10
C THR A 422 24.14 -7.62 43.74
N THR A 423 23.43 -7.35 42.64
CA THR A 423 23.99 -7.21 41.28
C THR A 423 23.33 -6.05 40.55
N ALA A 424 23.94 -5.59 39.45
CA ALA A 424 23.40 -4.53 38.60
C ALA A 424 22.01 -4.86 38.00
N ASN A 425 21.63 -6.15 38.01
CA ASN A 425 20.30 -6.63 37.65
C ASN A 425 19.58 -7.22 38.87
N PRO A 426 18.68 -6.48 39.52
CA PRO A 426 17.91 -7.03 40.65
C PRO A 426 16.97 -8.18 40.26
N GLY A 427 16.68 -8.39 38.97
CA GLY A 427 15.74 -9.40 38.49
C GLY A 427 14.26 -9.05 38.73
N HIS A 428 13.97 -7.82 39.16
CA HIS A 428 12.61 -7.35 39.42
C HIS A 428 12.48 -5.84 39.24
N GLY A 429 11.28 -5.37 38.92
CA GLY A 429 10.94 -3.94 38.78
C GLY A 429 10.49 -3.24 40.07
N ASN A 430 10.85 -3.75 41.26
CA ASN A 430 10.46 -3.09 42.51
C ASN A 430 11.37 -1.90 42.82
N PHE A 431 10.79 -0.81 43.33
CA PHE A 431 11.52 0.33 43.89
C PHE A 431 12.18 -0.09 45.22
N ILE A 432 13.46 0.18 45.40
CA ILE A 432 14.23 -0.36 46.54
C ILE A 432 14.36 0.72 47.61
N THR A 433 13.74 0.50 48.76
CA THR A 433 13.75 1.48 49.84
C THR A 433 14.96 1.31 50.74
N ASN A 434 15.81 2.33 50.84
CA ASN A 434 16.99 2.38 51.70
C ASN A 434 17.39 3.82 52.02
N ALA A 435 18.00 4.06 53.18
CA ALA A 435 18.42 5.41 53.61
C ALA A 435 19.54 6.02 52.74
N GLY A 436 20.40 5.20 52.13
CA GLY A 436 21.56 5.67 51.36
C GLY A 436 21.55 5.24 49.90
N ASN A 437 21.58 3.93 49.65
CA ASN A 437 21.75 3.38 48.31
C ASN A 437 20.84 2.18 48.08
N TRP A 438 20.38 1.97 46.85
CA TRP A 438 19.51 0.85 46.50
C TRP A 438 20.28 -0.47 46.35
N THR A 439 21.61 -0.40 46.37
CA THR A 439 22.52 -1.52 46.10
C THR A 439 23.61 -1.65 47.18
N THR A 440 24.14 -2.88 47.33
CA THR A 440 25.35 -3.19 48.11
C THR A 440 26.57 -3.60 47.27
N PHE A 441 26.44 -3.75 45.95
CA PHE A 441 27.57 -4.20 45.11
C PHE A 441 28.56 -3.06 44.80
N ALA A 442 29.83 -3.43 44.64
CA ALA A 442 30.91 -2.47 44.36
C ALA A 442 30.76 -1.82 42.96
N ASN A 443 31.42 -0.68 42.77
CA ASN A 443 31.49 0.06 41.49
C ASN A 443 30.18 0.67 40.99
N SER A 444 29.11 0.74 41.80
CA SER A 444 27.89 1.44 41.39
C SER A 444 28.13 2.91 41.01
N ASP A 445 29.21 3.53 41.51
CA ASP A 445 29.63 4.91 41.24
C ASP A 445 29.95 5.19 39.77
N THR A 446 30.32 4.18 38.98
CA THR A 446 30.76 4.36 37.58
C THR A 446 29.65 4.22 36.55
N PHE A 447 28.43 3.87 36.96
CA PHE A 447 27.35 3.50 36.05
C PHE A 447 27.02 4.57 35.01
N TRP A 448 26.21 5.57 35.34
CA TRP A 448 25.76 6.54 34.35
C TRP A 448 26.90 7.38 33.74
N GLN A 449 28.02 7.55 34.46
CA GLN A 449 29.17 8.31 33.97
C GLN A 449 29.90 7.62 32.82
N ALA A 450 29.96 6.30 32.84
CA ALA A 450 30.55 5.49 31.77
C ALA A 450 29.50 5.07 30.71
N GLY A 451 28.27 5.56 30.80
CA GLY A 451 27.14 5.12 29.96
C GLY A 451 26.54 3.76 30.34
N LEU A 452 27.06 3.11 31.38
CA LEU A 452 26.55 1.85 31.90
C LEU A 452 25.23 2.06 32.67
N ASN A 453 24.22 1.24 32.41
CA ASN A 453 22.87 1.40 32.98
C ASN A 453 22.21 2.76 32.73
N ASP A 454 22.73 3.56 31.77
CA ASP A 454 22.15 4.85 31.43
C ASP A 454 20.78 4.63 30.77
N PRO A 455 19.67 5.07 31.39
CA PRO A 455 18.34 4.80 30.88
C PRO A 455 17.97 5.71 29.69
N CYS A 456 18.78 6.70 29.34
CA CYS A 456 18.51 7.57 28.20
C CYS A 456 18.63 6.81 26.86
N PRO A 457 17.86 7.21 25.82
CA PRO A 457 17.97 6.67 24.47
C PRO A 457 19.39 6.81 23.89
N LEU A 458 19.72 6.09 22.82
CA LEU A 458 21.05 6.18 22.20
C LEU A 458 21.33 7.58 21.66
N GLY A 459 22.60 7.97 21.73
CA GLY A 459 23.01 9.33 21.40
C GLY A 459 22.62 10.33 22.48
N TYR A 460 21.91 9.92 23.53
CA TYR A 460 21.60 10.70 24.71
C TYR A 460 22.14 10.04 25.97
N ARG A 461 22.30 10.87 27.01
CA ARG A 461 22.78 10.44 28.32
C ARG A 461 22.15 11.25 29.45
N VAL A 462 22.30 10.76 30.67
CA VAL A 462 21.96 11.54 31.87
C VAL A 462 22.92 12.76 31.98
N PRO A 463 22.42 13.99 32.14
CA PRO A 463 23.26 15.19 32.17
C PRO A 463 24.17 15.27 33.40
N THR A 464 25.31 15.92 33.24
CA THR A 464 26.26 16.20 34.32
C THR A 464 25.83 17.41 35.15
N GLU A 465 26.42 17.57 36.33
CA GLU A 465 26.17 18.72 37.20
C GLU A 465 26.52 20.04 36.49
N ALA A 466 27.61 20.05 35.74
CA ALA A 466 28.06 21.22 34.99
C ALA A 466 27.02 21.65 33.93
N GLU A 467 26.39 20.68 33.24
CA GLU A 467 25.40 20.96 32.20
C GLU A 467 24.10 21.54 32.76
N PHE A 468 23.62 21.02 33.88
CA PHE A 468 22.47 21.62 34.58
C PHE A 468 22.80 22.99 35.17
N THR A 469 24.00 23.18 35.73
CA THR A 469 24.42 24.48 36.27
C THR A 469 24.53 25.53 35.16
N ALA A 470 24.96 25.12 33.97
CA ALA A 470 25.03 25.97 32.78
C ALA A 470 23.67 26.42 32.23
N LEU A 471 22.54 25.88 32.73
CA LEU A 471 21.21 26.38 32.39
C LEU A 471 20.97 27.79 32.94
N GLY A 472 21.60 28.15 34.06
CA GLY A 472 21.42 29.46 34.69
C GLY A 472 20.03 29.70 35.28
N ALA A 473 19.18 28.68 35.40
CA ALA A 473 17.89 28.82 36.07
C ALA A 473 18.08 29.09 37.56
N THR A 474 17.37 30.08 38.09
CA THR A 474 17.42 30.45 39.51
C THR A 474 16.25 29.91 40.31
N ASN A 475 15.15 29.56 39.64
CA ASN A 475 13.91 29.04 40.22
C ASN A 475 13.19 28.09 39.23
N ALA A 476 12.08 27.48 39.65
CA ALA A 476 11.32 26.55 38.82
C ALA A 476 10.75 27.17 37.54
N ASN A 477 10.32 28.45 37.58
CA ASN A 477 9.77 29.13 36.40
C ASN A 477 10.86 29.35 35.35
N ASP A 478 12.07 29.73 35.77
CA ASP A 478 13.22 29.86 34.86
C ASP A 478 13.51 28.52 34.21
N ALA A 479 13.60 27.44 35.00
CA ALA A 479 13.88 26.10 34.50
C ALA A 479 12.81 25.61 33.51
N PHE A 480 11.54 25.91 33.77
CA PHE A 480 10.45 25.62 32.85
C PHE A 480 10.51 26.49 31.58
N THR A 481 10.89 27.74 31.71
CA THR A 481 11.03 28.65 30.55
C THR A 481 12.19 28.19 29.65
N ILE A 482 13.29 27.73 30.24
CA ILE A 482 14.53 27.39 29.54
C ILE A 482 14.47 26.00 28.90
N LEU A 483 14.06 24.97 29.65
CA LEU A 483 14.09 23.57 29.20
C LEU A 483 12.75 22.83 29.39
N LYS A 484 11.68 23.53 29.77
CA LYS A 484 10.38 22.90 30.09
C LYS A 484 10.51 21.81 31.16
N LEU A 485 11.41 22.02 32.13
CA LEU A 485 11.55 21.14 33.29
C LEU A 485 10.30 21.28 34.18
N THR A 486 9.58 20.19 34.34
CA THR A 486 8.39 20.08 35.18
C THR A 486 8.76 19.99 36.67
N VAL A 487 7.81 20.28 37.56
CA VAL A 487 7.93 19.96 38.99
C VAL A 487 7.54 18.50 39.23
N SER A 488 8.38 17.57 38.79
CA SER A 488 8.10 16.14 38.54
C SER A 488 7.82 15.23 39.75
N ASP A 489 7.55 15.77 40.95
CA ASP A 489 7.53 15.02 42.22
C ASP A 489 8.80 14.16 42.42
N PHE A 490 8.86 13.38 43.50
CA PHE A 490 9.89 12.35 43.67
C PHE A 490 9.40 11.18 44.52
N ARG A 491 10.08 10.03 44.45
CA ARG A 491 9.86 8.92 45.38
C ARG A 491 10.85 8.96 46.53
N VAL A 492 10.32 8.95 47.75
CA VAL A 492 11.11 8.95 48.98
C VAL A 492 11.90 7.66 49.10
N ASN A 493 13.20 7.75 49.32
CA ASN A 493 14.11 6.62 49.40
C ASN A 493 13.80 5.62 50.53
N THR A 494 13.26 6.04 51.68
CA THR A 494 13.01 5.14 52.82
C THR A 494 11.63 4.49 52.83
N THR A 495 10.66 5.05 52.11
CA THR A 495 9.26 4.58 52.12
C THR A 495 8.73 4.22 50.73
N GLY A 496 9.40 4.67 49.67
CA GLY A 496 8.96 4.57 48.28
C GLY A 496 7.73 5.44 47.96
N ALA A 497 7.21 6.22 48.92
CA ALA A 497 6.04 7.06 48.72
C ALA A 497 6.33 8.14 47.67
N LEU A 498 5.39 8.35 46.76
CA LEU A 498 5.36 9.53 45.91
C LEU A 498 5.11 10.74 46.80
N LYS A 499 6.08 11.63 46.85
CA LYS A 499 5.95 12.89 47.56
C LYS A 499 5.86 13.99 46.53
N ALA A 500 4.65 14.52 46.38
CA ALA A 500 4.50 15.86 45.87
C ALA A 500 5.20 16.79 46.86
N THR A 501 6.11 17.58 46.34
CA THR A 501 6.87 18.61 47.06
C THR A 501 6.00 19.83 47.34
N THR A 502 4.75 19.60 47.75
CA THR A 502 3.96 20.63 48.39
C THR A 502 4.33 20.62 49.87
N ASN A 503 4.90 21.73 50.36
CA ASN A 503 4.97 21.94 51.80
C ASN A 503 3.54 22.05 52.37
N ALA A 504 3.35 21.61 53.61
CA ALA A 504 2.05 21.64 54.31
C ALA A 504 1.46 23.06 54.50
N ASP A 505 2.18 24.09 54.08
CA ASP A 505 1.88 25.51 54.20
C ASP A 505 1.46 26.18 52.87
N GLY A 506 1.30 25.41 51.79
CA GLY A 506 0.86 25.93 50.48
C GLY A 506 1.95 26.63 49.66
N ARG A 507 3.24 26.54 50.04
CA ARG A 507 4.36 27.17 49.31
C ARG A 507 5.04 26.20 48.33
N GLY A 508 4.65 26.31 47.05
CA GLY A 508 5.38 25.82 45.87
C GLY A 508 5.40 24.30 45.64
N ALA A 509 5.70 23.86 44.42
CA ALA A 509 6.18 22.50 44.15
C ALA A 509 7.62 22.51 43.67
N SER A 510 8.36 21.47 44.06
CA SER A 510 9.72 21.16 43.67
C SER A 510 9.80 20.00 42.68
N GLY A 511 10.49 20.21 41.56
CA GLY A 511 10.99 19.12 40.72
C GLY A 511 12.37 18.69 41.20
N ALA A 512 12.73 17.45 40.92
CA ALA A 512 14.05 16.90 41.21
C ALA A 512 14.50 16.04 40.03
N TYR A 513 15.70 16.32 39.56
CA TYR A 513 16.29 15.70 38.38
C TYR A 513 17.64 15.10 38.72
N TRP A 514 17.88 13.87 38.25
CA TRP A 514 19.18 13.27 38.42
C TRP A 514 20.23 13.89 37.52
N SER A 515 21.42 14.07 38.08
CA SER A 515 22.66 14.21 37.31
C SER A 515 23.45 12.90 37.33
N SER A 516 24.24 12.64 36.29
CA SER A 516 25.24 11.56 36.26
C SER A 516 26.44 11.82 37.19
N THR A 517 26.60 13.02 37.76
CA THR A 517 27.72 13.35 38.65
C THR A 517 27.58 12.70 40.05
N VAL A 518 28.65 12.04 40.52
CA VAL A 518 28.76 11.42 41.86
C VAL A 518 29.48 12.34 42.83
N THR A 519 29.11 12.27 44.12
CA THR A 519 29.77 13.00 45.21
C THR A 519 29.85 12.14 46.48
N GLY A 520 31.04 11.60 46.76
CA GLY A 520 31.23 10.65 47.87
C GLY A 520 30.26 9.46 47.77
N THR A 521 29.52 9.19 48.85
CA THR A 521 28.51 8.12 48.90
C THR A 521 27.14 8.49 48.31
N SER A 522 27.00 9.73 47.81
CA SER A 522 25.77 10.28 47.23
C SER A 522 25.96 10.59 45.75
N SER A 523 24.89 11.07 45.11
CA SER A 523 24.93 11.60 43.75
C SER A 523 24.29 12.97 43.68
N ARG A 524 24.61 13.74 42.63
CA ARG A 524 24.11 15.09 42.46
C ARG A 524 22.71 15.08 41.86
N SER A 525 21.83 15.88 42.43
CA SER A 525 20.46 16.12 41.93
C SER A 525 20.26 17.61 41.70
N TYR A 526 19.63 17.97 40.58
CA TYR A 526 19.19 19.32 40.31
C TYR A 526 17.75 19.49 40.79
N GLU A 527 17.53 20.33 41.79
CA GLU A 527 16.23 20.45 42.47
C GLU A 527 15.73 21.89 42.50
N PHE A 528 14.41 22.03 42.42
CA PHE A 528 13.70 23.30 42.53
C PHE A 528 13.09 23.46 43.92
N SER A 529 13.83 23.90 44.91
CA SER A 529 13.30 24.03 46.26
C SER A 529 12.52 25.33 46.44
N PRO A 530 11.34 25.33 47.09
CA PRO A 530 10.78 26.57 47.60
C PRO A 530 11.72 27.16 48.64
N GLY A 531 11.63 28.46 48.84
CA GLY A 531 12.37 29.13 49.91
C GLY A 531 12.18 28.43 51.27
N ALA A 532 13.26 28.26 52.03
CA ALA A 532 13.27 27.55 53.32
C ALA A 532 12.33 28.15 54.39
N THR A 533 11.91 29.40 54.22
CA THR A 533 10.97 30.13 55.09
C THR A 533 9.96 30.92 54.25
N PRO A 534 8.77 31.24 54.79
CA PRO A 534 7.82 32.11 54.10
C PRO A 534 8.48 33.44 53.69
N GLY A 535 8.47 33.76 52.39
CA GLY A 535 9.06 34.99 51.84
C GLY A 535 10.54 34.87 51.43
N SER A 536 11.20 33.74 51.67
CA SER A 536 12.51 33.46 51.06
C SER A 536 12.35 33.03 49.58
N PRO A 537 13.31 33.37 48.71
CA PRO A 537 13.20 33.06 47.28
C PRO A 537 13.31 31.56 47.03
N ASP A 538 12.55 31.08 46.04
CA ASP A 538 12.72 29.75 45.48
C ASP A 538 14.12 29.61 44.85
N ALA A 539 14.67 28.41 44.87
CA ALA A 539 16.01 28.13 44.38
C ALA A 539 16.05 26.91 43.47
N ALA A 540 16.63 27.06 42.28
CA ALA A 540 17.04 25.97 41.42
C ALA A 540 18.54 25.73 41.60
N LYS A 541 18.93 24.62 42.22
CA LYS A 541 20.35 24.34 42.54
C LYS A 541 20.63 22.85 42.70
N MET A 542 21.93 22.55 42.80
CA MET A 542 22.42 21.19 42.96
C MET A 542 22.52 20.76 44.43
N TYR A 543 22.02 19.57 44.72
CA TYR A 543 22.03 18.94 46.04
C TYR A 543 22.75 17.60 46.03
N ASN A 544 23.11 17.13 47.23
CA ASN A 544 23.57 15.76 47.44
C ASN A 544 22.37 14.90 47.80
N SER A 545 22.08 13.90 46.96
CA SER A 545 20.95 13.01 47.15
C SER A 545 21.39 11.57 47.31
N ALA A 546 20.72 10.86 48.22
CA ALA A 546 20.86 9.42 48.39
C ALA A 546 20.43 8.72 47.09
N ARG A 547 21.22 7.75 46.62
CA ARG A 547 20.99 7.08 45.33
C ARG A 547 19.72 6.25 45.28
N ALA A 548 19.15 5.92 46.44
CA ALA A 548 17.86 5.25 46.58
C ALA A 548 16.64 6.18 46.37
N TYR A 549 16.81 7.49 46.19
CA TYR A 549 15.70 8.36 45.80
C TYR A 549 15.24 8.06 44.36
N GLY A 550 13.94 8.21 44.10
CA GLY A 550 13.40 8.14 42.74
C GLY A 550 13.20 9.54 42.18
N LEU A 551 14.08 9.99 41.28
CA LEU A 551 14.02 11.32 40.69
C LEU A 551 13.84 11.24 39.16
N ALA A 552 13.34 12.32 38.57
CA ALA A 552 13.13 12.38 37.13
C ALA A 552 14.46 12.47 36.36
N ILE A 553 14.42 12.12 35.08
CA ILE A 553 15.55 12.25 34.16
C ILE A 553 15.13 13.10 32.96
N ARG A 554 15.98 14.07 32.61
CA ARG A 554 15.90 14.84 31.37
C ARG A 554 17.18 14.58 30.60
N CYS A 555 17.12 13.86 29.49
CA CYS A 555 18.32 13.44 28.77
C CYS A 555 18.90 14.57 27.90
N ILE A 556 20.23 14.55 27.73
CA ILE A 556 20.99 15.46 26.87
C ILE A 556 21.73 14.65 25.80
N LYS A 557 21.82 15.19 24.58
CA LYS A 557 22.55 14.56 23.46
C LYS A 557 24.06 14.54 23.78
N ASN A 558 24.72 13.44 23.42
CA ASN A 558 26.15 13.19 23.71
C ASN A 558 27.04 14.34 23.23
#